data_AF-A0A4Q7FAW8-F1
#
_entry.id   AF-A0A4Q7FAW8-F1
#
_cell.length_a   1.000
_cell.length_b   1.000
_cell.length_c   1.000
_cell.angle_alpha   90.00
_cell.angle_beta   90.00
_cell.angle_gamma   90.00
#
_symmetry.space_group_name_H-M   'P 1'
#
loop_
_entity.id
_entity.type
_entity.pdbx_description
1 polymer ?
#
loop_
_entity_poly.entity_id
_entity_poly.type
_entity_poly.pdbx_seq_one_letter_code
_entity_poly.pdbx_strand_id
1 'polypeptide(L)' 'MDARYFEKPYYIVPREEISQESFAVIRDAMSRKGVVGLARVVLSSRERPVLLEPAGRGLLGVTRRTSEMRRTISAKFRK' A
#
# COMPACT_ATOMS: atom_id res chain seq x y z
N MET A 1 -5.40 24.74 3.26
CA MET A 1 -5.09 23.32 2.97
C MET A 1 -5.05 22.59 4.30
N ASP A 2 -6.14 21.94 4.70
CA ASP A 2 -6.34 21.45 6.08
C ASP A 2 -5.57 20.12 6.29
N ALA A 3 -4.78 20.05 7.36
CA ALA A 3 -3.89 18.93 7.66
C ALA A 3 -4.62 17.64 8.07
N ARG A 4 -5.95 17.68 8.26
CA ARG A 4 -6.78 16.47 8.50
C ARG A 4 -6.98 15.60 7.27
N TYR A 5 -6.61 16.06 6.08
CA TYR A 5 -6.82 15.34 4.82
C TYR A 5 -5.62 14.50 4.37
N PHE A 6 -4.44 14.64 4.99
CA PHE A 6 -3.30 13.76 4.76
C PHE A 6 -3.30 12.66 5.82
N GLU A 7 -3.91 11.53 5.51
CA GLU A 7 -3.71 10.34 6.34
C GLU A 7 -2.22 9.96 6.30
N LYS A 8 -1.66 9.74 7.49
CA LYS A 8 -0.24 9.45 7.67
C LYS A 8 0.17 8.20 6.86
N PRO A 9 1.33 8.20 6.19
CA PRO A 9 1.84 6.98 5.55
C PRO A 9 2.10 5.92 6.62
N TYR A 10 1.61 4.72 6.41
CA TYR A 10 1.82 3.57 7.31
C TYR A 10 2.88 2.66 6.71
N TYR A 11 3.93 2.36 7.47
CA TYR A 11 4.88 1.33 7.08
C TYR A 11 4.36 -0.03 7.53
N ILE A 12 4.23 -0.95 6.58
CA ILE A 12 3.81 -2.32 6.84
C ILE A 12 5.02 -3.22 6.69
N VAL A 13 5.29 -3.97 7.77
CA VAL A 13 6.33 -4.98 7.83
C VAL A 13 5.75 -6.27 8.42
N PRO A 14 6.17 -7.44 7.92
CA PRO A 14 5.80 -8.71 8.50
C PRO A 14 6.34 -8.82 9.93
N ARG A 15 5.52 -9.33 10.85
CA ARG A 15 5.86 -9.53 12.26
C ARG A 15 6.57 -10.86 12.51
N GLU A 16 6.16 -11.91 11.82
CA GLU A 16 6.65 -13.27 12.03
C GLU A 16 7.77 -13.63 11.05
N GLU A 17 8.76 -14.39 11.51
CA GLU A 17 9.90 -14.81 10.69
C GLU A 17 9.48 -15.65 9.47
N ILE A 18 8.53 -16.56 9.67
CA ILE A 18 7.96 -17.40 8.59
C ILE A 18 7.26 -16.54 7.52
N SER A 19 6.70 -15.39 7.91
CA SER A 19 6.03 -14.46 6.99
C SER A 19 7.02 -13.57 6.21
N GLN A 20 8.28 -13.45 6.63
CA GLN A 20 9.27 -12.58 6.00
C GLN A 20 9.53 -13.00 4.55
N GLU A 21 9.70 -14.30 4.30
CA GLU A 21 10.06 -14.81 2.98
C GLU A 21 8.90 -14.60 1.98
N SER A 22 7.68 -15.00 2.36
CA SER A 22 6.49 -14.80 1.51
C SER A 22 6.23 -13.32 1.25
N PHE A 23 6.41 -12.46 2.26
CA PHE A 23 6.28 -11.02 2.10
C PHE A 23 7.34 -10.45 1.14
N ALA A 24 8.59 -10.89 1.26
CA ALA A 24 9.66 -10.47 0.37
C ALA A 24 9.40 -10.88 -1.08
N VAL A 25 8.89 -12.09 -1.32
CA VAL A 25 8.51 -12.57 -2.66
C VAL A 25 7.40 -11.70 -3.26
N ILE A 26 6.34 -11.40 -2.51
CA ILE A 26 5.23 -10.55 -2.98
C ILE A 26 5.74 -9.14 -3.27
N ARG A 27 6.51 -8.53 -2.34
CA ARG A 27 7.08 -7.20 -2.50
C ARG A 27 7.97 -7.12 -3.73
N ASP A 28 8.83 -8.11 -3.94
CA ASP A 28 9.75 -8.16 -5.07
C ASP A 28 8.99 -8.34 -6.39
N ALA A 29 8.00 -9.21 -6.43
CA ALA A 29 7.11 -9.37 -7.59
C ALA A 29 6.36 -8.07 -7.93
N MET A 30 5.88 -7.34 -6.91
CA MET A 30 5.23 -6.04 -7.09
C MET A 30 6.20 -5.00 -7.67
N SER A 31 7.43 -4.97 -7.15
CA SER A 31 8.48 -4.06 -7.61
C SER A 31 8.89 -4.35 -9.06
N ARG A 32 9.09 -5.63 -9.41
CA ARG A 32 9.45 -6.05 -10.78
C ARG A 32 8.37 -5.74 -11.80
N LYS A 33 7.11 -5.92 -11.42
CA LYS A 33 5.96 -5.67 -12.31
C LYS A 33 5.51 -4.20 -12.31
N GLY A 34 6.10 -3.35 -11.47
CA GLY A 34 5.68 -1.94 -11.34
C GLY A 34 4.26 -1.76 -10.82
N VAL A 35 3.71 -2.77 -10.14
CA VAL A 35 2.32 -2.78 -9.66
C VAL A 35 2.22 -2.32 -8.21
N VAL A 36 1.02 -1.87 -7.85
CA VAL A 36 0.66 -1.47 -6.49
C VAL A 36 -0.42 -2.39 -5.95
N GLY A 37 -0.38 -2.66 -4.65
CA GLY A 37 -1.34 -3.50 -3.96
C GLY A 37 -2.53 -2.66 -3.52
N LEU A 38 -3.72 -3.26 -3.58
CA LEU A 38 -4.93 -2.71 -2.99
C LEU A 38 -5.27 -3.51 -1.74
N ALA A 39 -5.39 -2.83 -0.61
CA ALA A 39 -5.77 -3.46 0.65
C ALA A 39 -6.82 -2.62 1.37
N ARG A 40 -7.43 -3.22 2.38
CA ARG A 40 -8.28 -2.52 3.36
C ARG A 40 -7.70 -2.78 4.73
N VAL A 41 -7.54 -1.72 5.53
CA VAL A 41 -7.09 -1.81 6.91
C VAL A 41 -8.19 -1.31 7.83
N VAL A 42 -8.39 -2.00 8.95
CA VAL A 42 -9.26 -1.53 10.03
C VAL A 42 -8.40 -0.75 11.01
N LEU A 43 -8.62 0.56 11.10
CA LEU A 43 -7.98 1.43 12.09
C LEU A 43 -9.08 2.06 12.94
N SER A 44 -9.03 1.84 14.26
CA SER A 44 -10.00 2.40 15.21
C SER A 44 -11.46 2.15 14.80
N SER A 45 -11.77 0.89 14.46
CA SER A 45 -13.11 0.45 14.02
C SER A 45 -13.62 1.06 12.71
N ARG A 46 -12.76 1.70 11.92
CA ARG A 46 -13.10 2.18 10.57
C ARG A 46 -12.23 1.50 9.53
N GLU A 47 -12.88 0.86 8.57
CA GLU A 47 -12.23 0.33 7.38
C GLU A 47 -11.81 1.45 6.44
N ARG A 48 -10.55 1.43 6.00
CA ARG A 48 -10.02 2.38 5.03
C ARG A 48 -9.33 1.65 3.89
N PRO A 49 -9.61 2.01 2.62
CA PRO A 49 -8.83 1.49 1.51
C PRO A 49 -7.42 2.09 1.53
N VAL A 50 -6.42 1.23 1.31
CA VAL A 50 -5.00 1.59 1.35
C VAL A 50 -4.35 1.12 0.06
N LEU A 51 -3.53 1.98 -0.54
CA LEU A 51 -2.60 1.60 -1.59
C LEU A 51 -1.29 1.16 -0.95
N LEU A 52 -0.83 -0.02 -1.31
CA LEU A 52 0.44 -0.58 -0.87
C LEU A 52 1.45 -0.47 -2.00
N GLU A 53 2.50 0.31 -1.78
CA GLU A 53 3.61 0.42 -2.71
C GLU A 53 4.84 -0.31 -2.15
N PRO A 54 5.58 -1.07 -2.99
CA PRO A 54 6.82 -1.68 -2.55
C PRO A 54 7.85 -0.59 -2.22
N ALA A 55 8.35 -0.59 -0.98
CA ALA A 55 9.28 0.44 -0.49
C ALA A 55 10.41 -0.18 0.34
N GLY A 56 11.59 -0.32 -0.27
CA GLY A 56 12.79 -0.84 0.39
C GLY A 56 12.53 -2.21 1.03
N ARG A 57 12.59 -2.28 2.36
CA ARG A 57 12.36 -3.52 3.14
C ARG A 57 10.89 -3.81 3.47
N GLY A 58 9.97 -2.88 3.21
CA GLY A 58 8.56 -2.99 3.59
C GLY A 58 7.59 -2.66 2.46
N LEU A 59 6.33 -2.44 2.85
CA LEU A 59 5.31 -1.82 2.01
C LEU A 59 4.96 -0.47 2.61
N LEU A 60 4.86 0.55 1.75
CA LEU A 60 4.35 1.86 2.11
C LEU A 60 2.85 1.89 1.85
N GLY A 61 2.06 2.02 2.92
CA GLY A 61 0.62 2.17 2.88
C GLY A 61 0.23 3.64 2.83
N VAL A 62 -0.40 4.07 1.75
CA VAL A 62 -0.99 5.41 1.62
C VAL A 62 -2.50 5.27 1.54
N THR A 63 -3.21 5.77 2.54
CA THR A 63 -4.67 5.87 2.54
C THR A 63 -5.08 7.10 1.75
N ARG A 64 -5.42 6.90 0.47
CA ARG A 64 -6.03 7.93 -0.40
C ARG A 64 -7.52 7.65 -0.58
N ARG A 65 -8.28 8.69 -0.91
CA ARG A 65 -9.68 8.55 -1.31
C ARG A 65 -9.79 7.61 -2.52
N THR A 66 -10.80 6.74 -2.51
CA THR A 66 -11.06 5.72 -3.55
C THR A 66 -11.06 6.27 -4.99
N SER A 67 -11.51 7.52 -5.18
CA SER A 67 -11.53 8.20 -6.48
C SER A 67 -10.12 8.51 -7.01
N GLU A 68 -9.19 8.89 -6.14
CA GLU A 68 -7.80 9.16 -6.51
C GLU A 68 -7.02 7.86 -6.68
N MET A 69 -7.31 6.86 -5.85
CA MET A 69 -6.75 5.52 -5.94
C MET A 69 -7.00 4.88 -7.32
N ARG A 70 -8.22 4.98 -7.85
CA ARG A 70 -8.56 4.53 -9.21
C ARG A 70 -7.72 5.21 -10.29
N ARG A 71 -7.44 6.52 -10.16
CA ARG A 71 -6.59 7.25 -11.12
C ARG A 71 -5.14 6.79 -11.05
N THR A 72 -4.56 6.58 -9.86
CA THR A 72 -3.18 6.09 -9.71
C THR A 72 -3.01 4.68 -10.28
N ILE A 73 -3.97 3.79 -10.03
CA ILE A 73 -3.94 2.43 -10.60
C ILE A 73 -4.00 2.49 -12.12
N SER A 74 -4.94 3.27 -12.68
CA SER A 74 -5.07 3.44 -14.13
C SER A 74 -3.84 4.11 -14.76
N ALA A 75 -3.11 4.95 -14.02
CA ALA A 75 -1.88 5.59 -14.50
C ALA A 75 -0.70 4.61 -14.52
N LYS A 76 -0.54 3.75 -13.50
CA LYS A 76 0.55 2.74 -13.47
C LYS A 76 0.29 1.54 -14.38
N PHE A 77 -0.96 1.17 -14.63
CA PHE A 77 -1.31 0.07 -15.55
C PHE A 77 -1.19 0.43 -17.04
N ARG A 78 -0.94 1.70 -17.40
CA ARG A 78 -0.93 2.19 -18.78
C ARG A 78 0.47 2.33 -19.39
N LYS A 79 1.48 1.69 -18.80
CA LYS A 79 2.84 1.62 -19.33
C LYS A 79 3.27 0.18 -19.50
#